data_AF-A0A2J8QQV6-F1
#
_entry.id   AF-A0A2J8QQV6-F1
#
_cell.length_a   1.000
_cell.length_b   1.000
_cell.length_c   1.000
_cell.angle_alpha   90.00
_cell.angle_beta   90.00
_cell.angle_gamma   90.00
#
_symmetry.space_group_name_H-M   'P 1'
#
loop_
_entity.id
_entity.type
_entity.pdbx_description
1 polymer ?
#
loop_
_entity_poly.entity_id
_entity_poly.type
_entity_poly.pdbx_seq_one_letter_code
_entity_poly.pdbx_strand_id
1 'polypeptide(L)'
;MFRVVSLDDHLKPVDEMYPVITLQDPEGNRIQQWVNEESVGGILQLSFQLISEPILGWYEITVEMLNEKKTYHSFSVEEYVLPKFQMTVDAPENILVVDSEFQMNVCALSAHISAHQENCCCVIKNLKVRNHIYVGKFLDSIQKIICL
;
A
#
# COMPACT_ATOMS: atom_id res chain seq x y z
N MET A 1 -15.26 1.95 1.31
CA MET A 1 -15.86 1.54 2.60
C MET A 1 -14.72 1.22 3.55
N PHE A 2 -14.80 1.65 4.80
CA PHE A 2 -13.81 1.34 5.84
C PHE A 2 -14.51 1.01 7.16
N ARG A 3 -13.76 0.45 8.11
CA ARG A 3 -14.26 0.08 9.44
C ARG A 3 -13.36 0.63 10.52
N VAL A 4 -13.97 1.11 11.59
CA VAL A 4 -13.32 1.43 12.86
C VAL A 4 -13.68 0.32 13.84
N VAL A 5 -12.68 -0.24 14.51
CA VAL A 5 -12.85 -1.35 15.44
C VAL A 5 -12.32 -0.92 16.80
N SER A 6 -13.15 -1.07 17.83
CA SER A 6 -12.81 -0.77 19.21
C SER A 6 -12.75 -2.03 20.05
N LEU A 7 -11.63 -2.19 20.75
CA LEU A 7 -11.31 -3.33 21.60
C LEU A 7 -10.83 -2.85 22.96
N ASP A 8 -11.16 -3.60 24.02
CA ASP A 8 -10.56 -3.43 25.34
C ASP A 8 -9.16 -4.07 25.45
N ASP A 9 -8.53 -3.95 26.63
CA ASP A 9 -7.23 -4.56 26.94
C ASP A 9 -7.23 -6.10 26.86
N HIS A 10 -8.40 -6.72 26.79
CA HIS A 10 -8.60 -8.16 26.63
C HIS A 10 -8.98 -8.55 25.19
N LEU A 11 -8.85 -7.62 24.23
CA LEU A 11 -9.21 -7.78 22.82
C LEU A 11 -10.69 -8.12 22.59
N LYS A 12 -11.57 -7.74 23.52
CA LYS A 12 -13.02 -7.89 23.35
C LYS A 12 -13.61 -6.65 22.71
N PRO A 13 -14.58 -6.79 21.80
CA PRO A 13 -15.26 -5.65 21.20
C PRO A 13 -15.97 -4.81 22.26
N VAL A 14 -15.79 -3.50 22.19
CA VAL A 14 -16.44 -2.52 23.06
C VAL A 14 -17.08 -1.44 22.20
N ASP A 15 -18.33 -1.12 22.52
CA ASP A 15 -19.03 -0.02 21.89
C ASP A 15 -18.44 1.30 22.39
N GLU A 16 -17.90 2.07 21.46
CA GLU A 16 -17.24 3.35 21.70
C GLU A 16 -17.95 4.44 20.90
N MET A 17 -18.03 5.63 21.49
CA MET A 17 -18.52 6.83 20.81
C MET A 17 -17.34 7.65 20.28
N TYR A 18 -17.42 8.02 19.01
CA TYR A 18 -16.42 8.83 18.32
C TYR A 18 -17.02 10.22 18.07
N PRO A 19 -16.63 11.25 18.85
CA PRO A 19 -17.10 12.61 18.65
C PRO A 19 -16.88 13.08 17.23
N VAL A 20 -15.72 12.75 16.66
CA VAL A 20 -15.31 13.23 15.34
C VAL A 20 -14.46 12.18 14.62
N ILE A 21 -14.85 11.87 13.39
CA ILE A 21 -14.01 11.14 12.42
C ILE A 21 -13.83 12.03 11.19
N THR A 22 -12.61 12.14 10.68
CA THR A 22 -12.29 13.04 9.56
C THR A 22 -11.54 12.30 8.47
N LEU A 23 -11.81 12.64 7.22
CA LEU A 23 -10.97 12.26 6.08
C LEU A 23 -10.30 13.52 5.53
N GLN A 24 -8.98 13.48 5.38
CA GLN A 24 -8.18 14.51 4.76
C GLN A 24 -7.61 14.04 3.43
N ASP A 25 -7.56 14.95 2.47
CA ASP A 25 -6.90 14.76 1.17
C ASP A 25 -5.38 15.02 1.26
N PRO A 26 -4.61 14.75 0.18
CA PRO A 26 -3.16 14.94 0.18
C PRO A 26 -2.70 16.38 0.39
N GLU A 27 -3.57 17.37 0.21
CA GLU A 27 -3.27 18.78 0.45
C GLU A 27 -3.59 19.21 1.89
N GLY A 28 -4.13 18.30 2.71
CA GLY A 28 -4.54 18.55 4.09
C GLY A 28 -5.94 19.13 4.21
N ASN A 29 -6.73 19.18 3.13
CA ASN A 29 -8.11 19.62 3.21
C ASN A 29 -8.97 18.52 3.84
N ARG A 30 -9.82 18.89 4.77
CA ARG A 30 -10.82 17.98 5.34
C ARG A 30 -11.99 17.83 4.38
N ILE A 31 -12.02 16.72 3.65
CA ILE A 31 -13.01 16.45 2.60
C ILE A 31 -14.23 15.66 3.07
N GLN A 32 -14.16 15.03 4.25
CA GLN A 32 -15.32 14.38 4.86
C GLN A 32 -15.23 14.40 6.40
N GLN A 33 -16.40 14.41 7.03
CA GLN A 33 -16.57 14.45 8.48
C GLN A 33 -17.77 13.62 8.91
N TRP A 34 -17.58 12.79 9.93
CA TRP A 34 -18.65 12.13 10.68
C TRP A 34 -18.60 12.58 12.14
N VAL A 35 -19.75 12.78 12.77
CA VAL A 35 -19.87 13.42 14.08
C VAL A 35 -20.78 12.60 14.98
N ASN A 36 -20.34 12.35 16.21
CA ASN A 36 -21.06 11.56 17.21
C ASN A 36 -21.48 10.18 16.68
N GLU A 37 -20.56 9.49 16.01
CA GLU A 37 -20.78 8.12 15.56
C GLU A 37 -20.55 7.15 16.71
N GLU A 38 -21.28 6.04 16.73
CA GLU A 38 -21.15 5.00 17.74
C GLU A 38 -20.96 3.65 17.06
N SER A 39 -20.00 2.86 17.53
CA SER A 39 -19.85 1.48 17.06
C SER A 39 -20.89 0.57 17.70
N VAL A 40 -21.37 -0.43 16.95
CA VAL A 40 -22.27 -1.48 17.45
C VAL A 40 -21.55 -2.83 17.39
N GLY A 41 -21.45 -3.51 18.52
CA GLY A 41 -20.62 -4.71 18.65
C GLY A 41 -19.13 -4.42 18.45
N GLY A 42 -18.68 -3.23 18.84
CA GLY A 42 -17.30 -2.74 18.68
C GLY A 42 -16.87 -2.46 17.24
N ILE A 43 -17.81 -2.45 16.28
CA ILE A 43 -17.51 -2.15 14.88
C ILE A 43 -18.40 -0.98 14.41
N LEU A 44 -17.75 0.05 13.87
CA LEU A 44 -18.40 1.12 13.12
C LEU A 44 -17.97 1.00 11.64
N GLN A 45 -18.93 1.01 10.73
CA GLN A 45 -18.68 0.89 9.30
C GLN A 45 -19.14 2.14 8.58
N LEU A 46 -18.21 2.80 7.88
CA LEU A 46 -18.45 4.04 7.16
C LEU A 46 -18.06 3.90 5.69
N SER A 47 -18.62 4.78 4.87
CA SER A 47 -18.33 4.85 3.44
C SER A 47 -18.06 6.28 3.01
N PHE A 48 -17.11 6.40 2.10
CA PHE A 48 -16.80 7.61 1.38
C PHE A 48 -16.58 7.22 -0.08
N GLN A 49 -17.10 8.03 -1.00
CA GLN A 49 -16.97 7.83 -2.43
C GLN A 49 -16.00 8.87 -2.98
N LEU A 50 -14.94 8.42 -3.65
CA LEU A 50 -14.04 9.32 -4.37
C LEU A 50 -14.79 9.95 -5.56
N ILE A 51 -14.49 11.22 -5.82
CA ILE A 51 -14.92 11.90 -7.05
C ILE A 51 -14.25 11.29 -8.27
N SER A 52 -14.74 11.58 -9.47
CA SER A 52 -14.21 11.03 -10.72
C SER A 52 -12.75 11.40 -10.99
N GLU A 53 -12.33 12.58 -10.53
CA GLU A 53 -10.97 13.12 -10.66
C GLU A 53 -10.44 13.48 -9.27
N PRO A 54 -10.06 12.49 -8.44
CA PRO A 54 -9.54 12.75 -7.11
C PRO A 54 -8.09 13.26 -7.18
N ILE A 55 -7.67 14.00 -6.16
CA ILE A 55 -6.26 14.36 -5.98
C ILE A 55 -5.48 13.08 -5.70
N LEU A 56 -4.49 12.76 -6.53
CA LEU A 56 -3.67 11.57 -6.30
C LEU A 56 -2.72 11.80 -5.13
N GLY A 57 -2.51 10.77 -4.32
CA GLY A 57 -1.60 10.82 -3.18
C GLY A 57 -2.15 10.14 -1.92
N TRP A 58 -1.59 10.51 -0.78
CA TRP A 58 -1.95 9.94 0.51
C TRP A 58 -3.10 10.69 1.16
N TYR A 59 -4.17 9.96 1.44
CA TYR A 59 -5.29 10.41 2.23
C TYR A 59 -5.13 9.90 3.67
N GLU A 60 -5.70 10.62 4.63
CA GLU A 60 -5.64 10.25 6.05
C GLU A 60 -7.01 10.28 6.70
N ILE A 61 -7.35 9.19 7.39
CA ILE A 61 -8.50 9.10 8.28
C ILE A 61 -8.01 9.34 9.71
N THR A 62 -8.57 10.33 10.39
CA THR A 62 -8.37 10.56 11.82
C THR A 62 -9.64 10.20 12.57
N VAL A 63 -9.52 9.38 13.62
CA VAL A 63 -10.59 9.02 14.54
C VAL A 63 -10.26 9.61 15.90
N GLU A 64 -11.13 10.48 16.41
CA GLU A 64 -11.04 11.06 17.75
C GLU A 64 -11.95 10.30 18.70
N MET A 65 -11.41 9.88 19.85
CA MET A 65 -12.14 9.23 20.94
C MET A 65 -12.56 10.25 22.00
N LEU A 66 -13.49 9.87 22.88
CA LEU A 66 -13.97 10.73 23.97
C LEU A 66 -12.89 11.23 24.92
N ASN A 67 -11.83 10.44 25.13
CA ASN A 67 -10.69 10.79 25.97
C ASN A 67 -9.63 11.64 25.24
N GLU A 68 -10.02 12.29 24.13
CA GLU A 68 -9.18 13.12 23.26
C GLU A 68 -8.03 12.36 22.57
N LYS A 69 -7.95 11.04 22.74
CA LYS A 69 -6.98 10.21 22.02
C LYS A 69 -7.36 10.15 20.54
N LYS A 70 -6.35 10.25 19.69
CA LYS A 70 -6.51 10.16 18.24
C LYS A 70 -5.81 8.93 17.70
N THR A 71 -6.42 8.31 16.70
CA THR A 71 -5.79 7.29 15.88
C THR A 71 -5.91 7.65 14.41
N TYR A 72 -4.93 7.23 13.62
CA TYR A 72 -4.73 7.67 12.25
C TYR A 72 -4.59 6.45 11.35
N HIS A 73 -5.14 6.53 10.14
CA HIS A 73 -4.96 5.52 9.12
C HIS A 73 -4.86 6.17 7.75
N SER A 74 -3.78 5.90 7.02
CA SER A 74 -3.53 6.49 5.71
C SER A 74 -3.71 5.46 4.60
N PHE A 75 -4.20 5.91 3.44
CA PHE A 75 -4.31 5.09 2.23
C PHE A 75 -3.91 5.92 1.00
N SER A 76 -3.34 5.29 -0.02
CA SER A 76 -3.01 5.98 -1.28
C SER A 76 -4.17 5.88 -2.28
N VAL A 77 -4.37 6.97 -3.01
CA VAL A 77 -5.21 7.03 -4.20
C VAL A 77 -4.28 7.31 -5.36
N GLU A 78 -4.25 6.37 -6.30
CA GLU A 78 -3.35 6.39 -7.45
C GLU A 78 -4.17 6.09 -8.71
N GLU A 79 -3.69 6.57 -9.86
CA GLU A 79 -4.29 6.21 -11.13
C GLU A 79 -4.01 4.73 -11.41
N TYR A 80 -5.04 3.91 -11.30
CA TYR A 80 -4.93 2.50 -11.61
C TYR A 80 -5.17 2.26 -13.10
N VAL A 81 -4.10 1.99 -13.83
CA VAL A 81 -4.18 1.37 -15.15
C VAL A 81 -4.05 -0.13 -14.97
N LEU A 82 -4.99 -0.91 -15.51
CA LEU A 82 -4.92 -2.37 -15.45
C LEU A 82 -3.57 -2.84 -16.03
N PRO A 83 -2.67 -3.41 -15.20
CA PRO A 83 -1.39 -3.86 -15.70
C PRO A 83 -1.62 -5.10 -16.57
N LYS A 84 -1.21 -5.02 -17.84
CA LYS A 84 -1.32 -6.14 -18.79
C LYS A 84 -0.40 -7.32 -18.42
N PHE A 85 0.57 -7.06 -17.56
CA PHE A 85 1.59 -8.02 -17.15
C PHE A 85 1.87 -7.85 -15.64
N GLN A 86 2.10 -8.97 -14.96
CA GLN A 86 2.62 -9.01 -13.60
C GLN A 86 4.12 -9.32 -13.66
N MET A 87 4.95 -8.50 -13.02
CA MET A 87 6.40 -8.74 -12.97
C MET A 87 6.82 -9.30 -11.63
N THR A 88 7.74 -10.25 -11.64
CA THR A 88 8.44 -10.76 -10.47
C THR A 88 9.93 -10.53 -10.62
N VAL A 89 10.56 -10.03 -9.57
CA VAL A 89 12.01 -9.87 -9.49
C VAL A 89 12.49 -10.77 -8.37
N ASP A 90 13.35 -11.72 -8.71
CA ASP A 90 14.01 -12.62 -7.78
C ASP A 90 15.49 -12.23 -7.72
N ALA A 91 15.91 -11.78 -6.54
CA ALA A 91 17.25 -11.28 -6.27
C ALA A 91 17.74 -11.82 -4.91
N PRO A 92 19.07 -11.98 -4.73
CA PRO A 92 19.64 -12.41 -3.46
C PRO A 92 19.26 -11.46 -2.32
N GLU A 93 18.88 -12.01 -1.17
CA GLU A 93 18.50 -11.24 0.01
C GLU A 93 19.66 -10.39 0.56
N ASN A 94 20.89 -10.91 0.43
CA ASN A 94 22.12 -10.26 0.86
C ASN A 94 23.21 -10.39 -0.21
N ILE A 95 24.01 -9.35 -0.38
CA ILE A 95 25.19 -9.31 -1.27
C ILE A 95 26.38 -8.93 -0.41
N LEU A 96 27.52 -9.60 -0.57
CA LEU A 96 28.73 -9.28 0.18
C LEU A 96 29.44 -8.08 -0.45
N VAL A 97 30.12 -7.27 0.37
CA VAL A 97 30.90 -6.11 -0.12
C VAL A 97 32.03 -6.52 -1.07
N VAL A 98 32.51 -7.77 -0.95
CA VAL A 98 33.55 -8.33 -1.83
C VAL A 98 33.01 -8.76 -3.20
N ASP A 99 31.69 -8.92 -3.34
CA ASP A 99 31.09 -9.37 -4.59
C ASP A 99 31.14 -8.24 -5.63
N SER A 100 31.82 -8.49 -6.75
CA SER A 100 31.88 -7.52 -7.85
C SER A 100 30.56 -7.42 -8.62
N GLU A 101 29.79 -8.51 -8.65
CA GLU A 101 28.54 -8.66 -9.40
C GLU A 101 27.58 -9.60 -8.68
N PHE A 102 26.28 -9.42 -8.90
CA PHE A 102 25.25 -10.36 -8.46
C PHE A 102 24.24 -10.63 -9.58
N GLN A 103 23.61 -11.81 -9.53
CA GLN A 103 22.57 -12.22 -10.47
C GLN A 103 21.19 -11.86 -9.94
N MET A 104 20.32 -11.42 -10.83
CA MET A 104 18.88 -11.35 -10.58
C MET A 104 18.10 -11.93 -11.76
N ASN A 105 16.94 -12.48 -11.45
CA ASN A 105 15.97 -12.95 -12.42
C ASN A 105 14.80 -11.98 -12.45
N VAL A 106 14.50 -11.44 -13.62
CA VAL A 106 13.28 -10.63 -13.84
C VAL A 106 12.38 -11.41 -14.76
N CYS A 107 11.18 -11.76 -14.28
CA CYS A 107 10.18 -12.49 -15.05
C CYS A 107 8.92 -11.65 -15.21
N ALA A 108 8.32 -11.68 -16.40
CA ALA A 108 7.02 -11.08 -16.67
C ALA A 108 5.99 -12.15 -17.04
N LEU A 109 4.84 -12.11 -16.38
CA LEU A 109 3.67 -12.95 -16.62
C LEU A 109 2.59 -12.10 -17.27
N SER A 110 2.07 -12.50 -18.42
CA SER A 110 0.89 -11.85 -19.00
C SER A 110 -0.36 -12.23 -18.22
N ALA A 111 -1.14 -11.24 -17.78
CA ALA A 111 -2.35 -11.47 -16.99
C ALA A 111 -3.49 -12.16 -17.79
N HIS A 112 -3.35 -12.23 -19.13
CA HIS A 112 -4.41 -12.69 -20.04
C HIS A 112 -4.19 -14.08 -20.66
N ILE A 113 -3.08 -14.75 -20.39
CA ILE A 113 -2.73 -16.03 -21.03
C ILE A 113 -2.85 -17.15 -20.00
N SER A 114 -3.75 -18.11 -20.24
CA SER A 114 -3.84 -19.34 -19.45
C SER A 114 -2.54 -20.15 -19.57
N ALA A 115 -2.16 -20.86 -18.51
CA ALA A 115 -0.89 -21.56 -18.30
C ALA A 115 -0.53 -22.69 -19.30
N HIS A 116 -1.01 -22.64 -20.54
CA HIS A 116 -0.76 -23.60 -21.61
C HIS A 116 0.02 -23.05 -22.80
N GLN A 117 0.37 -21.76 -22.81
CA GLN A 117 1.32 -21.23 -23.79
C GLN A 117 2.42 -20.47 -23.04
N GLU A 118 3.60 -21.08 -22.96
CA GLU A 118 4.81 -20.49 -22.39
C GLU A 118 5.11 -19.14 -23.06
N ASN A 119 4.98 -18.05 -22.30
CA ASN A 119 5.58 -16.76 -22.65
C ASN A 119 5.97 -15.98 -21.39
N CYS A 120 6.49 -16.67 -20.38
CA CYS A 120 7.26 -16.01 -19.32
C CYS A 120 8.56 -15.53 -19.94
N CYS A 121 8.70 -14.23 -20.21
CA CYS A 121 10.00 -13.66 -20.53
C CYS A 121 10.77 -13.50 -19.22
N CYS A 122 11.66 -14.46 -18.93
CA CYS A 122 12.60 -14.35 -17.82
C CYS A 122 13.98 -13.96 -18.36
N VAL A 123 14.56 -12.88 -17.82
CA VAL A 123 15.90 -12.42 -18.17
C VAL A 123 16.78 -12.44 -16.92
N ILE A 124 17.90 -13.14 -17.01
CA ILE A 124 18.95 -13.11 -16.00
C ILE A 124 19.83 -11.89 -16.27
N LYS A 125 19.98 -11.01 -15.28
CA LYS A 125 20.87 -9.85 -15.35
C LYS A 125 21.97 -9.96 -14.30
N ASN A 126 23.22 -9.80 -14.74
CA ASN A 126 24.36 -9.56 -13.86
C ASN A 126 24.47 -8.05 -13.62
N LEU A 127 24.44 -7.63 -12.36
CA LEU A 127 24.52 -6.23 -11.95
C LEU A 127 25.80 -5.97 -11.18
N LYS A 128 26.51 -4.89 -11.54
CA LYS A 128 27.74 -4.46 -10.88
C LYS A 128 27.44 -3.72 -9.60
N VAL A 129 28.11 -4.13 -8.52
CA VAL A 129 28.03 -3.43 -7.24
C VAL A 129 28.97 -2.22 -7.28
N ARG A 130 28.42 -1.00 -7.14
CA ARG A 130 29.19 0.25 -6.96
C ARG A 130 28.77 0.90 -5.66
N ASN A 131 29.70 1.02 -4.71
CA ASN A 131 29.57 1.70 -3.40
C ASN A 131 28.25 1.43 -2.63
N HIS A 132 28.33 0.65 -1.54
CA HIS A 132 27.26 0.46 -0.53
C HIS A 132 25.82 0.43 -1.09
N ILE A 133 25.51 -0.56 -1.94
CA ILE A 133 24.15 -0.77 -2.44
C ILE A 133 23.39 -1.65 -1.44
N TYR A 134 22.34 -1.10 -0.84
CA TYR A 134 21.37 -1.86 -0.05
C TYR A 134 20.28 -2.41 -0.99
N VAL A 135 20.17 -3.74 -1.10
CA VAL A 135 19.31 -4.44 -2.07
C VAL A 135 17.84 -4.01 -1.97
N GLY A 136 17.33 -3.73 -0.76
CA GLY A 136 15.95 -3.28 -0.55
C GLY A 136 15.59 -2.00 -1.29
N LYS A 137 16.45 -0.96 -1.30
CA LYS A 137 16.19 0.30 -2.03
C LYS A 137 16.30 0.16 -3.55
N PHE A 138 17.00 -0.89 -4.00
CA PHE A 138 17.26 -1.14 -5.41
C PHE A 138 16.06 -1.83 -6.09
N LEU A 139 15.37 -2.73 -5.38
CA LEU A 139 14.16 -3.40 -5.88
C LEU A 139 13.02 -2.39 -6.18
N ASP A 140 12.81 -1.40 -5.31
CA ASP A 140 11.82 -0.33 -5.51
C ASP A 140 12.11 0.52 -6.77
N SER A 141 13.40 0.68 -7.12
CA SER A 141 13.82 1.44 -8.30
C SER A 141 13.71 0.61 -9.58
N ILE A 142 13.92 -0.71 -9.52
CA ILE A 142 13.82 -1.60 -10.68
C ILE A 142 12.38 -1.83 -11.12
N GLN A 143 11.43 -1.90 -10.18
CA GLN A 143 10.00 -1.98 -10.52
C GLN A 143 9.54 -0.82 -11.42
N LYS A 144 10.20 0.34 -11.34
CA LYS A 144 9.93 1.50 -12.21
C LYS A 144 10.69 1.51 -13.54
N ILE A 145 11.80 0.79 -13.68
CA ILE A 145 12.73 0.91 -14.82
C ILE A 145 12.48 -0.13 -15.92
N ILE A 146 11.76 -1.22 -15.65
CA ILE A 146 11.56 -2.30 -16.63
C ILE A 146 10.14 -2.24 -17.20
N CYS A 147 9.87 -1.23 -18.03
CA CYS A 147 8.75 -1.16 -18.97
C CYS A 147 9.03 -0.03 -19.98
N LEU A 148 9.89 -0.31 -20.97
CA LEU A 148 9.96 0.41 -22.24
C LEU A 148 9.75 -0.59 -23.37
#